data_AF-A0A7V1GRX3-F1
#
_entry.id   AF-A0A7V1GRX3-F1
#
_cell.length_a   1.000
_cell.length_b   1.000
_cell.length_c   1.000
_cell.angle_alpha   90.00
_cell.angle_beta   90.00
_cell.angle_gamma   90.00
#
_symmetry.space_group_name_H-M   'P 1'
#
loop_
_entity.id
_entity.type
_entity.pdbx_description
1 polymer ?
#
loop_
_entity_poly.entity_id
_entity_poly.type
_entity_poly.pdbx_seq_one_letter_code
_entity_poly.pdbx_strand_id
1 'polypeptide(L)'
;MQKQKTQDREIVLRAFDRLFERAAAKLRVEVSEEERQEARRDFAERASQAIEMFAQMGVLEIPEEVMQHMEASLDQLSPAQLIGYLAALPLVHQAQELMRQLAYQAAQQKLLERMIEQADDTYGGN
;
A
#
# COMPACT_ATOMS: atom_id res chain seq x y z
N MET A 1 -6.40 16.49 -16.37
CA MET A 1 -6.28 15.77 -15.07
C MET A 1 -5.75 14.34 -15.21
N GLN A 2 -6.12 13.55 -16.24
CA GLN A 2 -5.59 12.18 -16.40
C GLN A 2 -4.07 12.11 -16.59
N LYS A 3 -3.46 13.00 -17.39
CA LYS A 3 -2.01 13.04 -17.60
C LYS A 3 -1.19 13.25 -16.31
N GLN A 4 -1.68 14.09 -15.39
CA GLN A 4 -1.00 14.35 -14.11
C GLN A 4 -1.02 13.11 -13.21
N LYS A 5 -2.18 12.45 -13.06
CA LYS A 5 -2.30 11.18 -12.31
C LYS A 5 -1.36 10.09 -12.84
N THR A 6 -1.18 10.00 -14.16
CA THR A 6 -0.25 9.04 -14.76
C THR A 6 1.21 9.38 -14.42
N GLN A 7 1.56 10.66 -14.38
CA GLN A 7 2.90 11.14 -14.08
C GLN A 7 3.27 10.94 -12.59
N ASP A 8 2.32 11.23 -11.69
CA ASP A 8 2.52 11.03 -10.24
C ASP A 8 2.70 9.55 -9.89
N ARG A 9 1.91 8.68 -10.53
CA ARG A 9 2.07 7.22 -10.41
C ARG A 9 3.44 6.76 -10.89
N GLU A 10 3.94 7.33 -11.99
CA GLU A 10 5.22 6.94 -12.57
C GLU A 10 6.41 7.32 -11.68
N ILE A 11 6.34 8.45 -10.95
CA ILE A 11 7.37 8.86 -9.99
C ILE A 11 7.56 7.79 -8.91
N VAL A 12 6.48 7.31 -8.31
CA VAL A 12 6.53 6.29 -7.26
C VAL A 12 7.00 4.94 -7.83
N LEU A 13 6.59 4.60 -9.06
CA LEU A 13 7.02 3.35 -9.70
C LEU A 13 8.51 3.33 -10.05
N ARG A 14 9.09 4.47 -10.45
CA ARG A 14 10.54 4.58 -10.67
C ARG A 14 11.34 4.42 -9.38
N ALA A 15 10.82 4.94 -8.28
CA ALA A 15 11.43 4.73 -6.97
C ALA A 15 11.35 3.26 -6.54
N PHE A 16 10.21 2.60 -6.79
CA PHE A 16 10.09 1.16 -6.61
C PHE A 16 11.11 0.38 -7.43
N ASP A 17 11.26 0.67 -8.73
CA ASP A 17 12.20 -0.03 -9.61
C ASP A 17 13.64 0.02 -9.06
N ARG A 18 14.10 1.20 -8.60
CA ARG A 18 15.43 1.36 -7.97
C ARG A 18 15.60 0.48 -6.73
N LEU A 19 14.62 0.50 -5.83
CA LEU A 19 14.68 -0.25 -4.57
C LEU A 19 14.57 -1.77 -4.82
N PHE A 20 13.76 -2.16 -5.79
CA PHE A 20 13.56 -3.54 -6.21
C PHE A 20 14.85 -4.13 -6.80
N GLU A 21 15.51 -3.43 -7.71
CA GLU A 21 16.80 -3.86 -8.28
C GLU A 21 17.87 -4.01 -7.21
N ARG A 22 17.94 -3.08 -6.26
CA ARG A 22 18.90 -3.14 -5.15
C ARG A 22 18.63 -4.33 -4.21
N ALA A 23 17.36 -4.61 -3.91
CA ALA A 23 16.95 -5.76 -3.13
C ALA A 23 17.25 -7.09 -3.86
N ALA A 24 16.94 -7.18 -5.15
CA ALA A 24 17.22 -8.37 -5.98
C ALA A 24 18.72 -8.67 -6.04
N ALA A 25 19.56 -7.64 -6.28
CA ALA A 25 21.01 -7.77 -6.28
C ALA A 25 21.55 -8.27 -4.93
N LYS A 26 21.00 -7.76 -3.82
CA LYS A 26 21.38 -8.17 -2.47
C LYS A 26 21.01 -9.62 -2.15
N LEU A 27 19.88 -10.09 -2.66
CA LEU A 27 19.44 -11.48 -2.55
C LEU A 27 20.10 -12.41 -3.59
N ARG A 28 20.86 -11.86 -4.54
CA ARG A 28 21.44 -12.59 -5.68
C ARG A 28 20.39 -13.39 -6.46
N VAL A 29 19.21 -12.80 -6.62
CA VAL A 29 18.11 -13.37 -7.40
C VAL A 29 18.16 -12.77 -8.79
N GLU A 30 18.23 -13.61 -9.81
CA GLU A 30 17.98 -13.19 -11.17
C GLU A 30 16.48 -12.96 -11.35
N VAL A 31 16.10 -11.76 -11.75
CA VAL A 31 14.71 -11.40 -12.02
C VAL A 31 14.60 -11.11 -13.51
N SER A 32 13.72 -11.84 -14.18
CA SER A 32 13.39 -11.60 -15.59
C SER A 32 12.63 -10.28 -15.77
N GLU A 33 12.61 -9.77 -17.00
CA GLU A 33 11.84 -8.56 -17.32
C GLU A 33 10.34 -8.74 -17.03
N GLU A 34 9.81 -9.94 -17.27
CA GLU A 34 8.40 -10.28 -17.05
C GLU A 34 8.06 -10.26 -15.56
N GLU A 35 8.88 -10.88 -14.71
CA GLU A 35 8.74 -10.86 -13.26
C GLU A 35 8.88 -9.45 -12.69
N ARG A 36 9.79 -8.64 -13.24
CA ARG A 36 9.95 -7.24 -12.85
C ARG A 36 8.68 -6.44 -13.14
N GLN A 37 8.10 -6.61 -14.34
CA GLN A 37 6.85 -5.94 -14.70
C GLN A 37 5.66 -6.41 -13.85
N GLU A 38 5.61 -7.69 -13.49
CA GLU A 38 4.61 -8.24 -12.58
C GLU A 38 4.75 -7.61 -11.19
N ALA A 39 5.95 -7.62 -10.59
CA ALA A 39 6.20 -7.01 -9.30
C ALA A 39 5.83 -5.51 -9.28
N ARG A 40 6.11 -4.79 -10.38
CA ARG A 40 5.75 -3.39 -10.57
C ARG A 40 4.22 -3.19 -10.64
N ARG A 41 3.48 -4.07 -11.32
CA ARG A 41 2.01 -4.03 -11.35
C ARG A 41 1.43 -4.29 -9.96
N ASP A 42 1.89 -5.33 -9.29
CA ASP A 42 1.40 -5.71 -7.96
C ASP A 42 1.69 -4.63 -6.92
N PHE A 43 2.87 -3.99 -6.99
CA PHE A 43 3.18 -2.84 -6.15
C PHE A 43 2.22 -1.68 -6.44
N ALA A 44 1.98 -1.36 -7.71
CA ALA A 44 1.07 -0.27 -8.08
C ALA A 44 -0.37 -0.50 -7.56
N GLU A 45 -0.82 -1.76 -7.56
CA GLU A 45 -2.13 -2.14 -7.05
C GLU A 45 -2.18 -2.01 -5.51
N ARG A 46 -1.22 -2.63 -4.83
CA ARG A 46 -1.15 -2.61 -3.35
C ARG A 46 -0.90 -1.22 -2.78
N ALA A 47 -0.07 -0.42 -3.44
CA ALA A 47 0.25 0.94 -3.02
C ALA A 47 -0.67 2.00 -3.62
N SER A 48 -1.77 1.61 -4.31
CA SER A 48 -2.67 2.54 -5.00
C SER A 48 -3.11 3.73 -4.15
N GLN A 49 -3.50 3.48 -2.89
CA GLN A 49 -3.90 4.55 -1.95
C GLN A 49 -2.74 5.47 -1.57
N ALA A 50 -1.55 4.91 -1.34
CA ALA A 50 -0.36 5.70 -1.03
C ALA A 50 0.09 6.55 -2.23
N ILE A 51 0.01 5.99 -3.44
CA ILE A 51 0.28 6.70 -4.70
C ILE A 51 -0.70 7.86 -4.88
N GLU A 52 -1.99 7.65 -4.59
CA GLU A 52 -2.99 8.71 -4.68
C GLU A 52 -2.76 9.83 -3.67
N MET A 53 -2.35 9.50 -2.44
CA MET A 53 -1.94 10.50 -1.44
C MET A 53 -0.71 11.29 -1.91
N PHE A 54 0.28 10.60 -2.48
CA PHE A 54 1.49 11.23 -3.02
C PHE A 54 1.17 12.21 -4.17
N ALA A 55 0.25 11.82 -5.05
CA ALA A 55 -0.26 12.66 -6.13
C ALA A 55 -0.96 13.93 -5.61
N GLN A 56 -1.72 13.83 -4.53
CA GLN A 56 -2.41 14.99 -3.92
C GLN A 56 -1.44 16.02 -3.32
N MET A 57 -0.25 15.60 -2.91
CA MET A 57 0.79 16.51 -2.38
C MET A 57 1.55 17.26 -3.47
N GLY A 58 1.32 16.96 -4.76
CA GLY A 58 1.97 17.64 -5.88
C GLY A 58 3.47 17.40 -5.95
N VAL A 59 3.94 16.26 -5.44
CA VAL A 59 5.37 15.92 -5.42
C VAL A 59 5.82 15.57 -6.84
N LEU A 60 6.73 16.38 -7.40
CA LEU A 60 7.24 16.24 -8.77
C LEU A 60 8.33 15.17 -8.90
N GLU A 61 9.00 14.85 -7.81
CA GLU A 61 10.02 13.81 -7.71
C GLU A 61 10.21 13.40 -6.24
N ILE A 62 10.58 12.15 -5.98
CA ILE A 62 11.07 11.79 -4.65
C ILE A 62 12.46 12.41 -4.50
N PRO A 63 12.72 13.24 -3.47
CA PRO A 63 14.02 13.85 -3.28
C PRO A 63 15.12 12.80 -3.19
N GLU A 64 16.24 13.03 -3.88
CA GLU A 64 17.32 12.05 -3.97
C GLU A 64 17.88 11.67 -2.59
N GLU A 65 17.93 12.60 -1.64
CA GLU A 65 18.32 12.33 -0.24
C GLU A 65 17.41 11.29 0.42
N VAL A 66 16.11 11.36 0.15
CA VAL A 66 15.13 10.40 0.69
C VAL A 66 15.31 9.03 0.01
N MET A 67 15.57 9.00 -1.30
CA MET A 67 15.89 7.76 -2.01
C MET A 67 17.18 7.11 -1.47
N GLN A 68 18.25 7.88 -1.30
CA GLN A 68 19.50 7.39 -0.73
C GLN A 68 19.33 6.85 0.68
N HIS A 69 18.50 7.50 1.50
CA HIS A 69 18.18 6.98 2.83
C HIS A 69 17.43 5.64 2.75
N MET A 70 16.47 5.49 1.85
CA MET A 70 15.75 4.21 1.64
C MET A 70 16.70 3.11 1.16
N GLU A 71 17.59 3.43 0.22
CA GLU A 71 18.61 2.50 -0.29
C GLU A 71 19.60 2.09 0.81
N ALA A 72 20.09 3.03 1.61
CA ALA A 72 20.96 2.75 2.76
C ALA A 72 20.26 1.90 3.82
N SER A 73 18.95 2.08 4.02
CA SER A 73 18.16 1.25 4.93
C SER A 73 18.08 -0.19 4.43
N LEU A 74 17.89 -0.41 3.11
CA LEU A 74 17.97 -1.74 2.51
C LEU A 74 19.35 -2.38 2.65
N ASP A 75 20.42 -1.58 2.52
CA ASP A 75 21.78 -2.05 2.66
C ASP A 75 22.09 -2.55 4.09
N GLN A 76 21.50 -1.92 5.11
CA GLN A 76 21.65 -2.33 6.51
C GLN A 76 20.93 -3.65 6.85
N LEU A 77 19.92 -4.04 6.07
CA LEU A 77 19.25 -5.32 6.29
C LEU A 77 20.17 -6.49 5.93
N SER A 78 20.15 -7.57 6.71
CA SER A 78 20.71 -8.85 6.25
C SER A 78 19.77 -9.50 5.24
N PRO A 79 20.26 -10.37 4.33
CA PRO A 79 19.41 -11.13 3.42
C PRO A 79 18.30 -11.91 4.13
N ALA A 80 18.59 -12.49 5.30
CA ALA A 80 17.61 -13.21 6.12
C ALA A 80 16.51 -12.29 6.67
N GLN A 81 16.86 -11.06 7.09
CA GLN A 81 15.87 -10.07 7.53
C GLN A 81 15.01 -9.61 6.36
N LEU A 82 15.60 -9.37 5.19
CA LEU A 82 14.86 -8.99 3.98
C LEU A 82 13.86 -10.08 3.57
N ILE A 83 14.26 -11.35 3.57
CA ILE A 83 13.37 -12.50 3.35
C ILE A 83 12.28 -12.56 4.42
N GLY A 84 12.62 -12.33 5.69
CA GLY A 84 11.65 -12.28 6.79
C GLY A 84 10.60 -11.20 6.60
N TYR A 85 10.99 -10.00 6.17
CA TYR A 85 10.06 -8.93 5.81
C TYR A 85 9.19 -9.30 4.62
N LEU A 86 9.78 -9.86 3.55
CA LEU A 86 9.03 -10.29 2.37
C LEU A 86 8.01 -11.39 2.70
N ALA A 87 8.36 -12.35 3.56
CA ALA A 87 7.46 -13.41 4.01
C ALA A 87 6.32 -12.90 4.91
N ALA A 88 6.52 -11.79 5.61
CA ALA A 88 5.50 -11.16 6.45
C ALA A 88 4.51 -10.30 5.65
N LEU A 89 4.89 -9.80 4.47
CA LEU A 89 4.03 -8.92 3.66
C LEU A 89 2.67 -9.54 3.30
N PRO A 90 2.56 -10.81 2.86
CA PRO A 90 1.27 -11.44 2.61
C PRO A 90 0.37 -11.49 3.84
N LEU A 91 0.94 -11.76 5.02
CA LEU A 91 0.20 -11.83 6.28
C LEU A 91 -0.33 -10.45 6.69
N VAL A 92 0.50 -9.40 6.56
CA VAL A 92 0.09 -8.02 6.84
C VAL A 92 -1.01 -7.57 5.88
N HIS A 93 -0.92 -7.94 4.61
CA HIS A 93 -1.94 -7.63 3.61
C HIS A 93 -3.29 -8.30 3.95
N GLN A 94 -3.28 -9.60 4.24
CA GLN A 94 -4.51 -10.31 4.64
C GLN A 94 -5.10 -9.76 5.96
N ALA A 95 -4.26 -9.35 6.91
CA ALA A 95 -4.73 -8.70 8.13
C ALA A 95 -5.45 -7.36 7.85
N GLN A 96 -4.94 -6.56 6.89
CA GLN A 96 -5.59 -5.31 6.48
C GLN A 96 -6.96 -5.55 5.82
N GLU A 97 -7.08 -6.57 4.97
CA GLU A 97 -8.36 -6.96 4.36
C GLU A 97 -9.38 -7.41 5.42
N LEU A 98 -8.93 -8.24 6.36
CA LEU A 98 -9.76 -8.72 7.47
C LEU A 98 -10.23 -7.57 8.37
N MET A 99 -9.34 -6.62 8.72
CA MET A 99 -9.72 -5.42 9.46
C MET A 99 -10.75 -4.57 8.71
N ARG A 100 -10.62 -4.43 7.38
CA ARG A 100 -11.59 -3.70 6.55
C ARG A 100 -12.98 -4.38 6.56
N GLN A 101 -13.01 -5.71 6.48
CA GLN A 101 -14.26 -6.47 6.57
C GLN A 101 -14.93 -6.34 7.94
N LEU A 102 -14.16 -6.45 9.02
CA LEU A 102 -14.65 -6.26 10.38
C LEU A 102 -15.19 -4.83 10.59
N ALA A 103 -14.49 -3.82 10.08
CA ALA A 103 -14.95 -2.43 10.14
C ALA A 103 -16.27 -2.23 9.39
N TYR A 104 -16.44 -2.87 8.23
CA TYR A 104 -17.67 -2.83 7.46
C TYR A 104 -18.85 -3.48 8.21
N GLN A 105 -18.63 -4.65 8.81
CA GLN A 105 -19.64 -5.33 9.63
C GLN A 105 -20.04 -4.50 10.85
N ALA A 106 -19.07 -3.93 11.57
CA ALA A 106 -19.34 -3.05 12.71
C ALA A 106 -20.14 -1.80 12.32
N ALA A 107 -19.87 -1.22 11.14
CA ALA A 107 -20.64 -0.10 10.61
C ALA A 107 -22.08 -0.50 10.27
N GLN A 108 -22.29 -1.68 9.67
CA GLN A 108 -23.64 -2.22 9.42
C GLN A 108 -24.42 -2.45 10.71
N GLN A 109 -23.77 -3.01 11.74
CA GLN A 109 -24.40 -3.25 13.03
C GLN A 109 -24.81 -1.94 13.71
N LYS A 110 -23.95 -0.91 13.69
CA LYS A 110 -24.30 0.42 14.20
C LYS A 110 -25.44 1.09 13.43
N LEU A 111 -25.55 0.87 12.13
CA LEU A 111 -26.68 1.38 11.34
C LEU A 111 -27.98 0.68 11.73
N LEU A 112 -27.95 -0.64 11.92
CA LEU A 112 -29.10 -1.41 12.38
C LEU A 112 -29.55 -0.97 13.78
N GLU A 113 -28.61 -0.79 14.72
CA GLU A 113 -28.89 -0.26 16.06
C GLU A 113 -29.58 1.10 16.00
N ARG A 114 -29.07 2.04 15.19
CA ARG A 114 -29.71 3.36 15.01
C ARG A 114 -31.09 3.29 14.37
N MET A 115 -31.33 2.36 13.45
CA MET A 115 -32.66 2.18 12.83
C MET A 115 -33.67 1.60 13.83
N ILE A 116 -33.23 0.73 14.74
CA ILE A 116 -34.06 0.20 15.82
C ILE A 116 -34.38 1.30 16.84
N GLU A 117 -33.38 2.08 17.27
CA GLU A 117 -33.57 3.22 18.18
C GLU A 117 -34.52 4.27 17.59
N GLN A 118 -34.39 4.60 16.30
CA GLN A 118 -35.31 5.53 15.61
C GLN A 118 -36.72 4.96 15.45
N ALA A 119 -36.87 3.64 15.28
CA ALA A 119 -38.17 3.00 15.18
C ALA A 119 -38.90 2.94 16.54
N ASP A 120 -38.17 2.70 17.63
CA ASP A 120 -38.71 2.73 19.00
C ASP A 120 -39.14 4.15 19.41
N ASP A 121 -38.36 5.19 19.09
CA ASP A 121 -38.74 6.59 19.35
C ASP A 121 -39.95 7.05 18.53
N THR A 122 -40.18 6.47 17.35
CA THR A 122 -41.33 6.82 16.48
C THR A 122 -42.63 6.10 16.89
N TYR A 123 -42.54 4.92 17.52
CA TYR A 123 -43.70 4.15 17.99
C TYR A 123 -44.00 4.29 19.50
N GLY A 124 -43.08 4.86 20.29
CA GLY A 124 -43.21 5.06 21.74
C GLY A 124 -43.77 6.43 22.18
N GLY A 125 -44.56 7.11 21.34
CA GLY A 125 -45.14 8.40 21.67
C GLY A 125 -46.28 8.31 22.71
N ASN A 126 -46.04 8.82 23.92
CA ASN A 126 -47.08 9.34 24.83
C ASN A 126 -47.27 10.84 24.57
#